data_AF-A0A938I9U2-F1
#
_entry.id   AF-A0A938I9U2-F1
#
_cell.length_a   1.000
_cell.length_b   1.000
_cell.length_c   1.000
_cell.angle_alpha   90.00
_cell.angle_beta   90.00
_cell.angle_gamma   90.00
#
_symmetry.space_group_name_H-M   'P 1'
#
loop_
_entity.id
_entity.type
_entity.pdbx_description
1 polymer ?
#
loop_
_entity_poly.entity_id
_entity_poly.type
_entity_poly.pdbx_seq_one_letter_code
_entity_poly.pdbx_strand_id
1 'polypeptide(L)'
;MRSRENETERTRWLRRMVTIVLLVLGVANESLAQLAPAGNAAPAAETTPAVQPAAAAIRDVSRFPPNPDGFMRGNRAWGQPAGYYLSLWKFLPFVALFFCWVALGKWVNQDASSLKVNDEFWNSAYLAGGLASMLVGVSMSPFRLGFFLSLALQGLPLGLYIRERNACVPDSARLLTRKHIKGVVFRTLARMGLHLGGKKMKQQLLGPDIEFIGKTSTGRRDTSRGAQVENSRGFLAAKELVYDAIIKRATDIHLEPKEDELQVRLRVDGVMYSVEPFERSLGDNVINIFKILAAMDITEKRKSLDGSFRAVTDGREIDFRVATQGTRDGEKMTLRILDQSNSVSTLLDLGFRKQLEEQLKEVVHQPHGLLLVCGPTGAGKSTTLYACLNDIDSYQQNIITIEDPVEYKMNNVTQIEINTKAGQTFATSLRSVLRQDPDIVMIGEIRDGDTANIACQAANTGHMVFSTVHANDAITALYRMIDLGIDVSMLSSSLSAILAQRLARRLCPDCKESYVPKPEFLKKANLPAEKIDKLYRPPKEGDNAACPTCGGMGYRGRIGVYELLVINDRMRDLIREKAALSALKAEARKGGMLYMQEEGLRLVVKGITSIDELLRVVK
;
A
#
# COMPACT_ATOMS: atom_id res chain seq x y z
N MET A 1 13.88 -44.43 17.63
CA MET A 1 13.94 -44.72 16.18
C MET A 1 14.14 -43.49 15.30
N ARG A 2 13.64 -42.29 15.63
CA ARG A 2 13.83 -41.05 14.82
C ARG A 2 15.22 -40.39 14.84
N SER A 3 16.17 -40.80 15.70
CA SER A 3 17.53 -40.20 15.70
C SER A 3 18.52 -40.89 14.76
N ARG A 4 18.28 -42.16 14.39
CA ARG A 4 19.14 -42.90 13.45
C ARG A 4 18.83 -42.62 11.98
N GLU A 5 17.61 -42.17 11.66
CA GLU A 5 17.25 -41.77 10.27
C GLU A 5 17.91 -40.45 9.85
N ASN A 6 18.05 -39.48 10.77
CA ASN A 6 18.67 -38.18 10.47
C ASN A 6 20.18 -38.26 10.20
N GLU A 7 20.87 -39.25 10.76
CA GLU A 7 22.31 -39.43 10.58
C GLU A 7 22.62 -40.06 9.20
N THR A 8 21.73 -40.92 8.71
CA THR A 8 21.78 -41.50 7.35
C THR A 8 21.39 -40.55 6.22
N GLU A 9 20.64 -39.48 6.50
CA GLU A 9 20.36 -38.43 5.51
C GLU A 9 21.49 -37.40 5.42
N ARG A 10 22.08 -37.02 6.56
CA ARG A 10 23.25 -36.11 6.61
C ARG A 10 24.46 -36.67 5.86
N THR A 11 24.71 -37.97 6.00
CA THR A 11 25.80 -38.67 5.29
C THR A 11 25.53 -38.82 3.79
N ARG A 12 24.26 -38.99 3.37
CA ARG A 12 23.86 -38.94 1.95
C ARG A 12 24.03 -37.54 1.34
N TRP A 13 23.76 -36.50 2.11
CA TRP A 13 23.91 -35.11 1.68
C TRP A 13 25.38 -34.72 1.52
N LEU A 14 26.24 -35.13 2.45
CA LEU A 14 27.70 -34.94 2.38
C LEU A 14 28.32 -35.72 1.21
N ARG A 15 27.90 -36.96 0.95
CA ARG A 15 28.34 -37.71 -0.23
C ARG A 15 27.94 -37.02 -1.54
N ARG A 16 26.72 -36.50 -1.65
CA ARG A 16 26.28 -35.75 -2.84
C ARG A 16 27.06 -34.46 -3.04
N MET A 17 27.38 -33.71 -1.97
CA MET A 17 28.26 -32.54 -2.08
C MET A 17 29.67 -32.91 -2.52
N VAL A 18 30.27 -33.98 -1.96
CA VAL A 18 31.61 -34.43 -2.34
C VAL A 18 31.64 -34.93 -3.79
N THR A 19 30.60 -35.63 -4.26
CA THR A 19 30.48 -36.05 -5.67
C THR A 19 30.31 -34.87 -6.62
N ILE A 20 29.56 -33.82 -6.25
CA ILE A 20 29.43 -32.60 -7.06
C ILE A 20 30.75 -31.82 -7.08
N VAL A 21 31.47 -31.75 -5.96
CA VAL A 21 32.80 -31.11 -5.89
C VAL A 21 33.85 -31.88 -6.71
N LEU A 22 33.79 -33.21 -6.73
CA LEU A 22 34.68 -34.05 -7.56
C LEU A 22 34.33 -33.96 -9.06
N LEU A 23 33.06 -33.79 -9.42
CA LEU A 23 32.60 -33.54 -10.80
C LEU A 23 33.04 -32.16 -11.32
N VAL A 24 33.07 -31.13 -10.46
CA VAL A 24 33.54 -29.78 -10.80
C VAL A 24 35.08 -29.71 -10.90
N LEU A 25 35.80 -30.64 -10.27
CA LEU A 25 37.27 -30.68 -10.25
C LEU A 25 37.90 -31.62 -11.28
N GLY A 26 37.11 -32.31 -12.11
CA GLY A 26 37.61 -33.04 -13.28
C GLY A 26 38.62 -34.15 -12.98
N VAL A 27 38.26 -35.09 -12.10
CA VAL A 27 39.05 -36.30 -11.83
C VAL A 27 38.22 -37.57 -12.08
N ALA A 28 38.77 -38.45 -12.93
CA ALA A 28 38.42 -39.84 -13.24
C ALA A 28 37.08 -40.05 -14.00
N ASN A 29 37.10 -40.34 -15.31
CA ASN A 29 37.50 -41.56 -16.02
C ASN A 29 36.51 -42.74 -15.88
N GLU A 30 35.98 -43.12 -17.04
CA GLU A 30 35.43 -44.42 -17.48
C GLU A 30 34.54 -45.25 -16.54
N SER A 31 33.26 -45.38 -16.90
CA SER A 31 32.61 -46.65 -17.27
C SER A 31 31.08 -46.50 -17.28
N LEU A 32 30.42 -47.33 -18.11
CA LEU A 32 28.96 -47.50 -18.31
C LEU A 32 28.38 -46.85 -19.57
N ALA A 33 28.78 -47.40 -20.72
CA ALA A 33 27.89 -47.54 -21.86
C ALA A 33 27.55 -49.03 -22.03
N GLN A 34 26.39 -49.43 -21.51
CA GLN A 34 25.67 -50.63 -21.95
C GLN A 34 24.23 -50.20 -22.21
N LEU A 35 23.83 -50.28 -23.48
CA LEU A 35 22.53 -50.79 -23.98
C LEU A 35 22.30 -50.30 -25.42
N ALA A 36 22.66 -51.13 -26.38
CA ALA A 36 22.08 -51.13 -27.73
C ALA A 36 21.73 -52.60 -28.07
N PRO A 37 20.55 -52.91 -28.63
CA PRO A 37 20.21 -54.26 -29.00
C PRO A 37 20.56 -54.58 -30.46
N ALA A 38 21.06 -55.80 -30.62
CA ALA A 38 20.81 -56.79 -31.67
C ALA A 38 21.02 -56.43 -33.16
N GLY A 39 21.92 -57.20 -33.81
CA GLY A 39 22.00 -57.27 -35.27
C GLY A 39 23.14 -58.12 -35.85
N ASN A 40 23.15 -59.42 -35.54
CA ASN A 40 23.66 -60.58 -36.30
C ASN A 40 25.13 -60.76 -36.76
N ALA A 41 25.58 -62.01 -36.53
CA ALA A 41 26.80 -62.75 -36.89
C ALA A 41 27.13 -62.76 -38.41
N ALA A 42 28.31 -63.16 -38.93
CA ALA A 42 29.23 -64.27 -38.57
C ALA A 42 30.58 -64.11 -39.39
N PRO A 43 31.58 -65.03 -39.37
CA PRO A 43 32.99 -64.68 -39.08
C PRO A 43 34.07 -65.11 -40.10
N ALA A 44 35.34 -64.77 -39.77
CA ALA A 44 36.64 -65.39 -40.16
C ALA A 44 37.01 -65.31 -41.67
N ALA A 45 38.29 -65.25 -42.11
CA ALA A 45 39.48 -65.94 -41.65
C ALA A 45 40.77 -65.37 -42.34
N GLU A 46 41.94 -65.70 -41.76
CA GLU A 46 43.21 -66.06 -42.44
C GLU A 46 43.97 -64.97 -43.27
N THR A 47 45.30 -64.86 -43.36
CA THR A 47 46.50 -65.49 -42.77
C THR A 47 47.74 -64.78 -43.36
N THR A 48 48.74 -64.51 -42.52
CA THR A 48 50.21 -64.55 -42.77
C THR A 48 50.94 -63.63 -43.78
N PRO A 49 52.27 -63.43 -43.58
CA PRO A 49 52.98 -62.16 -43.78
C PRO A 49 54.07 -62.23 -44.88
N ALA A 50 54.79 -61.13 -45.14
CA ALA A 50 56.24 -61.17 -45.41
C ALA A 50 56.86 -59.79 -45.78
N VAL A 51 57.96 -59.48 -45.08
CA VAL A 51 59.27 -59.03 -45.63
C VAL A 51 59.41 -57.59 -46.18
N GLN A 52 60.21 -56.80 -45.47
CA GLN A 52 60.95 -55.64 -45.98
C GLN A 52 62.20 -56.11 -46.76
N PRO A 53 62.71 -55.28 -47.69
CA PRO A 53 64.06 -54.78 -47.44
C PRO A 53 64.26 -53.29 -47.80
N ALA A 54 65.26 -52.70 -47.15
CA ALA A 54 65.67 -51.31 -47.24
C ALA A 54 66.82 -51.08 -48.23
N ALA A 55 66.77 -49.96 -48.97
CA ALA A 55 67.86 -49.11 -49.48
C ALA A 55 67.26 -48.19 -50.58
N ALA A 56 67.56 -46.91 -50.75
CA ALA A 56 68.57 -46.02 -50.21
C ALA A 56 68.06 -44.57 -50.27
N ALA A 57 68.79 -43.70 -49.56
CA ALA A 57 68.44 -42.35 -49.15
C ALA A 57 68.35 -41.30 -50.27
N ILE A 58 67.33 -40.46 -50.17
CA ILE A 58 67.38 -39.04 -50.56
C ILE A 58 67.38 -38.23 -49.26
N ARG A 59 68.36 -37.33 -49.12
CA ARG A 59 68.57 -36.50 -47.92
C ARG A 59 67.37 -35.58 -47.69
N ASP A 60 66.67 -35.77 -46.57
CA ASP A 60 65.68 -34.81 -46.08
C ASP A 60 66.33 -33.88 -45.03
N VAL A 61 66.42 -32.60 -45.38
CA VAL A 61 66.99 -31.52 -44.58
C VAL A 61 65.92 -31.07 -43.59
N SER A 62 65.79 -31.75 -42.46
CA SER A 62 64.96 -31.25 -41.34
C SER A 62 65.22 -31.89 -39.96
N ARG A 63 66.44 -32.35 -39.67
CA ARG A 63 66.83 -32.63 -38.27
C ARG A 63 67.33 -31.36 -37.59
N PHE A 64 66.41 -30.63 -36.96
CA PHE A 64 66.78 -29.80 -35.80
C PHE A 64 66.99 -30.71 -34.57
N PRO A 65 67.88 -30.34 -33.61
CA PRO A 65 68.02 -31.08 -32.37
C PRO A 65 66.68 -31.13 -31.60
N PRO A 66 66.43 -32.19 -30.80
CA PRO A 66 65.21 -32.28 -30.00
C PRO A 66 65.15 -31.08 -29.04
N ASN A 67 64.00 -30.40 -29.08
CA ASN A 67 63.75 -29.18 -28.32
C ASN A 67 63.78 -29.50 -26.81
N PRO A 68 64.64 -28.86 -26.00
CA PRO A 68 64.77 -29.21 -24.59
C PRO A 68 63.60 -28.73 -23.73
N ASP A 69 62.64 -27.96 -24.25
CA ASP A 69 61.36 -27.71 -23.59
C ASP A 69 60.28 -27.38 -24.63
N GLY A 70 59.29 -28.26 -24.74
CA GLY A 70 57.94 -28.13 -25.32
C GLY A 70 57.49 -26.90 -26.14
N PHE A 71 58.27 -26.38 -27.09
CA PHE A 71 57.79 -25.34 -28.02
C PHE A 71 57.25 -25.97 -29.33
N MET A 72 55.94 -25.91 -29.55
CA MET A 72 55.23 -26.39 -30.75
C MET A 72 54.99 -25.24 -31.75
N ARG A 73 55.50 -25.36 -32.99
CA ARG A 73 55.14 -24.44 -34.11
C ARG A 73 53.74 -24.75 -34.62
N GLY A 74 52.92 -23.71 -34.77
CA GLY A 74 51.50 -23.77 -35.16
C GLY A 74 51.25 -24.00 -36.65
N ASN A 75 51.76 -25.08 -37.22
CA ASN A 75 51.29 -25.58 -38.52
C ASN A 75 51.37 -27.12 -38.53
N ARG A 76 50.22 -27.78 -38.34
CA ARG A 76 50.05 -29.21 -38.65
C ARG A 76 48.75 -29.47 -39.40
N ALA A 77 48.81 -30.50 -40.24
CA ALA A 77 47.84 -30.93 -41.21
C ALA A 77 46.50 -31.39 -40.60
N TRP A 78 45.46 -31.31 -41.43
CA TRP A 78 44.06 -31.68 -41.16
C TRP A 78 43.93 -33.01 -40.38
N GLY A 79 43.20 -32.96 -39.25
CA GLY A 79 42.71 -34.16 -38.56
C GLY A 79 43.15 -34.36 -37.10
N GLN A 80 43.97 -33.49 -36.50
CA GLN A 80 44.21 -33.48 -35.05
C GLN A 80 43.52 -32.29 -34.37
N PRO A 81 42.92 -32.42 -33.16
CA PRO A 81 42.30 -31.30 -32.47
C PRO A 81 43.36 -30.24 -32.21
N ALA A 82 43.23 -29.11 -32.90
CA ALA A 82 44.13 -27.98 -32.75
C ALA A 82 44.08 -27.48 -31.31
N GLY A 83 45.21 -27.58 -30.59
CA GLY A 83 45.37 -26.81 -29.36
C GLY A 83 45.30 -25.33 -29.71
N TYR A 84 44.25 -24.64 -29.27
CA TYR A 84 44.17 -23.19 -29.40
C TYR A 84 45.40 -22.54 -28.75
N TYR A 85 46.02 -21.56 -29.42
CA TYR A 85 47.10 -20.74 -28.86
C TYR A 85 46.68 -20.06 -27.55
N LEU A 86 45.37 -19.80 -27.40
CA LEU A 86 44.72 -19.31 -26.19
C LEU A 86 43.72 -20.37 -25.69
N SER A 87 43.93 -20.87 -24.48
CA SER A 87 42.90 -21.69 -23.82
C SER A 87 41.72 -20.81 -23.44
N LEU A 88 40.59 -20.94 -24.16
CA LEU A 88 39.35 -20.20 -23.89
C LEU A 88 38.89 -20.37 -22.43
N TRP A 89 39.08 -21.55 -21.85
CA TRP A 89 38.76 -21.80 -20.43
C TRP A 89 39.67 -21.08 -19.44
N LYS A 90 40.90 -20.73 -19.83
CA LYS A 90 41.80 -19.88 -19.02
C LYS A 90 41.55 -18.40 -19.27
N PHE A 91 41.11 -18.03 -20.46
CA PHE A 91 40.88 -16.65 -20.88
C PHE A 91 39.58 -16.07 -20.29
N LEU A 92 38.48 -16.83 -20.34
CA LEU A 92 37.16 -16.38 -19.85
C LEU A 92 37.19 -15.91 -18.38
N PRO A 93 37.86 -16.60 -17.44
CA PRO A 93 38.00 -16.11 -16.07
C PRO A 93 38.73 -14.76 -15.95
N PHE A 94 39.74 -14.49 -16.79
CA PHE A 94 40.44 -13.20 -16.78
C PHE A 94 39.61 -12.08 -17.37
N VAL A 95 38.84 -12.37 -18.43
CA VAL A 95 37.87 -11.42 -18.98
C VAL A 95 36.81 -11.09 -17.94
N ALA A 96 36.29 -12.09 -17.23
CA ALA A 96 35.34 -11.88 -16.14
C ALA A 96 35.97 -11.06 -14.99
N LEU A 97 37.23 -11.35 -14.64
CA LEU A 97 37.97 -10.61 -13.62
C LEU A 97 38.17 -9.13 -14.01
N PHE A 98 38.47 -8.86 -15.28
CA PHE A 98 38.58 -7.51 -15.84
C PHE A 98 37.25 -6.74 -15.75
N PHE A 99 36.13 -7.32 -16.20
CA PHE A 99 34.84 -6.65 -16.10
C PHE A 99 34.40 -6.45 -14.64
N CYS A 100 34.70 -7.42 -13.77
CA CYS A 100 34.49 -7.29 -12.33
C CYS A 100 35.32 -6.14 -11.75
N TRP A 101 36.57 -5.99 -12.17
CA TRP A 101 37.44 -4.89 -11.79
C TRP A 101 36.84 -3.53 -12.17
N VAL A 102 36.45 -3.36 -13.43
CA VAL A 102 35.84 -2.11 -13.92
C VAL A 102 34.54 -1.78 -13.17
N ALA A 103 33.66 -2.77 -12.99
CA ALA A 103 32.38 -2.58 -12.32
C ALA A 103 32.55 -2.17 -10.85
N LEU A 104 33.43 -2.87 -10.12
CA LEU A 104 33.72 -2.58 -8.73
C LEU A 104 34.51 -1.26 -8.57
N GLY A 105 35.38 -0.90 -9.52
CA GLY A 105 36.11 0.36 -9.49
C GLY A 105 35.19 1.55 -9.63
N LYS A 106 34.19 1.46 -10.54
CA LYS A 106 33.12 2.45 -10.63
C LYS A 106 32.34 2.58 -9.32
N TRP A 107 32.04 1.44 -8.67
CA TRP A 107 31.36 1.44 -7.38
C TRP A 107 32.20 2.09 -6.27
N VAL A 108 33.49 1.70 -6.13
CA VAL A 108 34.40 2.29 -5.14
C VAL A 108 34.50 3.80 -5.32
N ASN A 109 34.64 4.29 -6.55
CA ASN A 109 34.71 5.73 -6.82
C ASN A 109 33.44 6.49 -6.39
N GLN A 110 32.27 5.97 -6.75
CA GLN A 110 30.99 6.59 -6.39
C GLN A 110 30.70 6.50 -4.89
N ASP A 111 31.03 5.38 -4.26
CA ASP A 111 30.78 5.13 -2.84
C ASP A 111 31.75 5.96 -1.98
N ALA A 112 33.04 6.03 -2.35
CA ALA A 112 34.05 6.80 -1.62
C ALA A 112 33.76 8.30 -1.63
N SER A 113 33.42 8.86 -2.80
CA SER A 113 33.02 10.26 -2.94
C SER A 113 31.74 10.58 -2.15
N SER A 114 30.78 9.66 -2.10
CA SER A 114 29.55 9.83 -1.32
C SER A 114 29.78 9.83 0.20
N LEU A 115 30.77 9.05 0.68
CA LEU A 115 31.08 8.89 2.09
C LEU A 115 32.14 9.89 2.59
N LYS A 116 32.68 10.75 1.71
CA LYS A 116 33.74 11.72 2.00
C LYS A 116 34.99 11.08 2.64
N VAL A 117 35.25 9.81 2.34
CA VAL A 117 36.54 9.17 2.61
C VAL A 117 37.55 9.60 1.53
N ASN A 118 38.84 9.33 1.72
CA ASN A 118 39.88 9.73 0.75
C ASN A 118 39.72 8.96 -0.57
N ASP A 119 38.92 9.52 -1.47
CA ASP A 119 38.52 8.93 -2.75
C ASP A 119 39.68 8.85 -3.72
N GLU A 120 40.55 9.86 -3.75
CA GLU A 120 41.78 9.85 -4.57
C GLU A 120 42.69 8.67 -4.20
N PHE A 121 42.93 8.44 -2.90
CA PHE A 121 43.71 7.30 -2.42
C PHE A 121 43.06 5.97 -2.78
N TRP A 122 41.77 5.79 -2.47
CA TRP A 122 41.07 4.51 -2.67
C TRP A 122 40.89 4.16 -4.15
N ASN A 123 40.66 5.16 -4.99
CA ASN A 123 40.61 4.99 -6.44
C ASN A 123 41.97 4.56 -7.00
N SER A 124 43.04 5.27 -6.64
CA SER A 124 44.41 4.92 -7.09
C SER A 124 44.83 3.54 -6.58
N ALA A 125 44.54 3.20 -5.32
CA ALA A 125 44.87 1.91 -4.74
C ALA A 125 44.13 0.74 -5.42
N TYR A 126 42.84 0.91 -5.72
CA TYR A 126 42.04 -0.12 -6.38
C TYR A 126 42.39 -0.26 -7.87
N LEU A 127 42.70 0.83 -8.56
CA LEU A 127 43.20 0.81 -9.94
C LEU A 127 44.58 0.15 -10.02
N ALA A 128 45.51 0.52 -9.15
CA ALA A 128 46.85 -0.07 -9.10
C ALA A 128 46.79 -1.57 -8.78
N GLY A 129 45.95 -1.98 -7.82
CA GLY A 129 45.76 -3.39 -7.47
C GLY A 129 45.17 -4.22 -8.61
N GLY A 130 44.21 -3.68 -9.36
CA GLY A 130 43.65 -4.35 -10.53
C GLY A 130 44.62 -4.43 -11.72
N LEU A 131 45.42 -3.40 -11.96
CA LEU A 131 46.47 -3.43 -12.99
C LEU A 131 47.56 -4.45 -12.64
N ALA A 132 48.02 -4.48 -11.38
CA ALA A 132 48.95 -5.49 -10.89
C ALA A 132 48.37 -6.91 -10.99
N SER A 133 47.09 -7.07 -10.67
CA SER A 133 46.34 -8.32 -10.83
C SER A 133 46.36 -8.82 -12.28
N MET A 134 46.08 -7.95 -13.26
CA MET A 134 46.11 -8.34 -14.68
C MET A 134 47.51 -8.74 -15.15
N LEU A 135 48.55 -7.98 -14.75
CA LEU A 135 49.94 -8.28 -15.10
C LEU A 135 50.38 -9.64 -14.53
N VAL A 136 50.14 -9.86 -13.25
CA VAL A 136 50.49 -11.12 -12.57
C VAL A 136 49.72 -12.30 -13.16
N GLY A 137 48.44 -12.11 -13.46
CA GLY A 137 47.60 -13.14 -14.07
C GLY A 137 48.07 -13.59 -15.45
N VAL A 138 48.56 -12.66 -16.27
CA VAL A 138 49.04 -12.94 -17.63
C VAL A 138 50.50 -13.43 -17.64
N SER A 139 51.34 -12.94 -16.74
CA SER A 139 52.78 -13.25 -16.73
C SER A 139 53.15 -14.56 -16.02
N MET A 140 52.29 -15.09 -15.15
CA MET A 140 52.59 -16.34 -14.43
C MET A 140 52.28 -17.58 -15.27
N SER A 141 53.32 -18.38 -15.54
CA SER A 141 53.21 -19.67 -16.24
C SER A 141 52.20 -20.66 -15.60
N PRO A 142 52.21 -20.88 -14.26
CA PRO A 142 51.18 -21.70 -13.63
C PRO A 142 49.85 -20.92 -13.51
N PHE A 143 48.94 -21.14 -14.46
CA PHE A 143 47.62 -20.46 -14.53
C PHE A 143 46.87 -20.43 -13.19
N ARG A 144 46.80 -21.55 -12.46
CA ARG A 144 46.08 -21.62 -11.18
C ARG A 144 46.67 -20.64 -10.16
N LEU A 145 47.99 -20.62 -10.05
CA LEU A 145 48.70 -19.74 -9.14
C LEU A 145 48.53 -18.27 -9.55
N GLY A 146 48.72 -17.97 -10.84
CA GLY A 146 48.50 -16.63 -11.40
C GLY A 146 47.08 -16.11 -11.16
N PHE A 147 46.07 -16.94 -11.40
CA PHE A 147 44.66 -16.59 -11.20
C PHE A 147 44.32 -16.30 -9.73
N PHE A 148 44.74 -17.16 -8.79
CA PHE A 148 44.49 -16.91 -7.36
C PHE A 148 45.26 -15.70 -6.82
N LEU A 149 46.48 -15.46 -7.32
CA LEU A 149 47.25 -14.29 -6.94
C LEU A 149 46.62 -13.00 -7.50
N SER A 150 46.06 -13.06 -8.71
CA SER A 150 45.27 -11.97 -9.32
C SER A 150 44.02 -11.63 -8.50
N LEU A 151 43.28 -12.66 -8.04
CA LEU A 151 42.14 -12.48 -7.14
C LEU A 151 42.55 -11.82 -5.81
N ALA A 152 43.69 -12.24 -5.24
CA ALA A 152 44.20 -11.65 -4.00
C ALA A 152 44.60 -10.18 -4.17
N LEU A 153 45.32 -9.85 -5.25
CA LEU A 153 45.77 -8.49 -5.56
C LEU A 153 44.63 -7.52 -5.80
N GLN A 154 43.54 -7.97 -6.41
CA GLN A 154 42.34 -7.17 -6.60
C GLN A 154 41.46 -7.12 -5.34
N GLY A 155 41.38 -8.23 -4.59
CA GLY A 155 40.57 -8.33 -3.39
C GLY A 155 41.14 -7.57 -2.19
N LEU A 156 42.46 -7.41 -2.09
CA LEU A 156 43.10 -6.78 -0.94
C LEU A 156 42.75 -5.28 -0.82
N PRO A 157 42.93 -4.42 -1.85
CA PRO A 157 42.49 -3.03 -1.78
C PRO A 157 40.99 -2.90 -1.53
N LEU A 158 40.17 -3.76 -2.17
CA LEU A 158 38.72 -3.78 -1.96
C LEU A 158 38.33 -4.12 -0.51
N GLY A 159 39.00 -5.10 0.08
CA GLY A 159 38.75 -5.51 1.46
C GLY A 159 39.15 -4.45 2.46
N LEU A 160 40.28 -3.77 2.24
CA LEU A 160 40.72 -2.65 3.07
C LEU A 160 39.78 -1.45 2.94
N TYR A 161 39.32 -1.13 1.71
CA TYR A 161 38.31 -0.11 1.47
C TYR A 161 37.00 -0.44 2.22
N ILE A 162 36.49 -1.66 2.10
CA ILE A 162 35.27 -2.10 2.80
C ILE A 162 35.44 -1.99 4.32
N ARG A 163 36.64 -2.23 4.85
CA ARG A 163 36.92 -2.06 6.29
C ARG A 163 36.76 -0.61 6.73
N GLU A 164 37.36 0.32 6.00
CA GLU A 164 37.25 1.76 6.29
C GLU A 164 35.81 2.25 6.12
N ARG A 165 35.19 1.88 5.00
CA ARG A 165 33.77 2.14 4.72
C ARG A 165 32.86 1.70 5.87
N ASN A 166 33.05 0.48 6.37
CA ASN A 166 32.24 -0.07 7.46
C ASN A 166 32.38 0.68 8.80
N ALA A 167 33.49 1.40 8.99
CA ALA A 167 33.69 2.27 10.14
C ALA A 167 32.91 3.59 10.00
N CYS A 168 32.65 4.05 8.77
CA CYS A 168 31.98 5.32 8.47
C CYS A 168 30.46 5.20 8.29
N VAL A 169 29.90 3.98 8.23
CA VAL A 169 28.47 3.75 7.97
C VAL A 169 27.76 3.09 9.16
N PRO A 170 26.45 3.36 9.37
CA PRO A 170 25.67 2.71 10.42
C PRO A 170 25.57 1.19 10.22
N ASP A 171 25.26 0.46 11.29
CA ASP A 171 25.26 -1.01 11.31
C ASP A 171 24.43 -1.68 10.22
N SER A 172 23.35 -1.03 9.77
CA SER A 172 22.46 -1.51 8.70
C SER A 172 23.12 -1.49 7.32
N ALA A 173 24.09 -0.59 7.10
CA ALA A 173 24.74 -0.36 5.81
C ALA A 173 26.14 -1.01 5.69
N ARG A 174 26.58 -1.77 6.70
CA ARG A 174 27.88 -2.45 6.71
C ARG A 174 27.92 -3.64 5.76
N LEU A 175 28.93 -3.69 4.89
CA LEU A 175 29.20 -4.76 3.94
C LEU A 175 30.02 -5.88 4.57
N LEU A 176 30.01 -7.08 3.97
CA LEU A 176 30.72 -8.28 4.43
C LEU A 176 30.44 -8.72 5.89
N THR A 177 29.39 -8.19 6.53
CA THR A 177 28.90 -8.69 7.81
C THR A 177 28.13 -10.01 7.62
N ARG A 178 28.00 -10.81 8.69
CA ARG A 178 27.17 -12.04 8.66
C ARG A 178 25.74 -11.75 8.19
N LYS A 179 25.16 -10.59 8.57
CA LYS A 179 23.83 -10.15 8.13
C LYS A 179 23.82 -9.80 6.64
N HIS A 180 24.79 -9.02 6.18
CA HIS A 180 24.93 -8.65 4.77
C HIS A 180 25.10 -9.86 3.85
N ILE A 181 26.02 -10.78 4.19
CA ILE A 181 26.28 -11.99 3.39
C ILE A 181 25.02 -12.86 3.32
N LYS A 182 24.33 -13.07 4.45
CA LYS A 182 23.04 -13.79 4.47
C LYS A 182 22.00 -13.11 3.58
N GLY A 183 21.90 -11.78 3.62
CA GLY A 183 20.97 -11.01 2.79
C GLY A 183 21.27 -11.08 1.29
N VAL A 184 22.55 -11.05 0.90
CA VAL A 184 22.96 -11.21 -0.51
C VAL A 184 22.67 -12.63 -0.99
N VAL A 185 23.08 -13.64 -0.24
CA VAL A 185 22.80 -15.06 -0.57
C VAL A 185 21.31 -15.30 -0.69
N PHE A 186 20.51 -14.76 0.23
CA PHE A 186 19.05 -14.92 0.20
C PHE A 186 18.39 -14.21 -0.98
N ARG A 187 18.83 -12.99 -1.33
CA ARG A 187 18.34 -12.27 -2.53
C ARG A 187 18.69 -12.99 -3.81
N THR A 188 19.90 -13.55 -3.92
CA THR A 188 20.32 -14.34 -5.08
C THR A 188 19.50 -15.63 -5.19
N LEU A 189 19.28 -16.34 -4.08
CA LEU A 189 18.43 -17.54 -4.05
C LEU A 189 16.96 -17.23 -4.37
N ALA A 190 16.43 -16.10 -3.89
CA ALA A 190 15.08 -15.66 -4.21
C ALA A 190 14.92 -15.32 -5.70
N ARG A 191 15.92 -14.69 -6.34
CA ARG A 191 15.94 -14.48 -7.80
C ARG A 191 16.00 -15.78 -8.59
N MET A 192 16.55 -16.84 -7.99
CA MET A 192 16.58 -18.18 -8.56
C MET A 192 15.35 -19.03 -8.19
N GLY A 193 14.30 -18.43 -7.59
CA GLY A 193 13.04 -19.10 -7.29
C GLY A 193 13.04 -20.01 -6.05
N LEU A 194 14.08 -19.97 -5.23
CA LEU A 194 14.20 -20.78 -4.00
C LEU A 194 13.94 -19.91 -2.77
N HIS A 195 12.75 -20.05 -2.16
CA HIS A 195 12.34 -19.28 -0.99
C HIS A 195 12.55 -20.06 0.32
N LEU A 196 13.64 -19.74 1.06
CA LEU A 196 13.99 -20.37 2.34
C LEU A 196 14.04 -19.35 3.50
N GLY A 197 12.90 -18.91 4.05
CA GLY A 197 12.91 -18.00 5.20
C GLY A 197 11.52 -17.68 5.78
N GLY A 198 11.42 -17.60 7.10
CA GLY A 198 10.17 -17.34 7.83
C GLY A 198 9.68 -15.89 7.75
N LYS A 199 8.35 -15.69 7.90
CA LYS A 199 7.62 -14.42 7.75
C LYS A 199 8.26 -13.20 8.46
N LYS A 200 8.77 -13.35 9.69
CA LYS A 200 9.39 -12.25 10.45
C LYS A 200 10.68 -11.69 9.80
N MET A 201 11.49 -12.54 9.16
CA MET A 201 12.72 -12.12 8.49
C MET A 201 12.42 -11.51 7.12
N LYS A 202 11.35 -11.98 6.45
CA LYS A 202 10.80 -11.39 5.22
C LYS A 202 10.36 -9.94 5.45
N GLN A 203 9.67 -9.69 6.56
CA GLN A 203 9.17 -8.36 6.94
C GLN A 203 10.29 -7.35 7.26
N GLN A 204 11.40 -7.81 7.86
CA GLN A 204 12.56 -6.95 8.14
C GLN A 204 13.40 -6.58 6.91
N LEU A 205 13.33 -7.35 5.81
CA LEU A 205 14.12 -7.10 4.59
C LEU A 205 13.31 -6.54 3.43
N LEU A 206 12.01 -6.82 3.35
CA LEU A 206 11.12 -6.41 2.26
C LEU A 206 10.04 -5.40 2.70
N GLY A 207 10.06 -5.01 3.97
CA GLY A 207 9.02 -4.21 4.58
C GLY A 207 7.73 -4.99 4.81
N PRO A 208 6.65 -4.30 5.19
CA PRO A 208 5.34 -4.91 5.35
C PRO A 208 4.81 -5.52 4.05
N ASP A 209 3.88 -6.48 4.17
CA ASP A 209 3.25 -7.19 3.04
C ASP A 209 2.19 -6.32 2.37
N ILE A 210 2.69 -5.28 1.69
CA ILE A 210 1.94 -4.38 0.83
C ILE A 210 2.59 -4.38 -0.55
N GLU A 211 1.76 -4.59 -1.57
CA GLU A 211 2.11 -4.41 -2.98
C GLU A 211 1.44 -3.14 -3.50
N PHE A 212 2.23 -2.18 -4.01
CA PHE A 212 1.68 -1.00 -4.67
C PHE A 212 1.42 -1.27 -6.14
N ILE A 213 0.26 -0.83 -6.60
CA ILE A 213 -0.21 -0.97 -7.97
C ILE A 213 -0.51 0.42 -8.49
N GLY A 214 0.22 0.86 -9.52
CA GLY A 214 -0.03 2.15 -10.13
C GLY A 214 -1.32 2.16 -10.96
N LYS A 215 -1.76 3.36 -11.35
CA LYS A 215 -2.79 3.54 -12.38
C LYS A 215 -2.26 4.34 -13.56
N THR A 216 -2.88 4.17 -14.71
CA THR A 216 -2.75 5.09 -15.85
C THR A 216 -3.49 6.39 -15.57
N SER A 217 -3.23 7.44 -16.35
CA SER A 217 -4.00 8.69 -16.32
C SER A 217 -5.50 8.50 -16.61
N THR A 218 -5.86 7.37 -17.23
CA THR A 218 -7.25 6.94 -17.49
C THR A 218 -7.82 6.03 -16.39
N GLY A 219 -7.11 5.84 -15.28
CA GLY A 219 -7.56 5.07 -14.11
C GLY A 219 -7.44 3.55 -14.24
N ARG A 220 -6.83 3.03 -15.31
CA ARG A 220 -6.60 1.58 -15.50
C ARG A 220 -5.42 1.10 -14.68
N ARG A 221 -5.45 -0.18 -14.28
CA ARG A 221 -4.38 -0.84 -13.53
C ARG A 221 -3.07 -0.87 -14.33
N ASP A 222 -1.98 -0.42 -13.72
CA ASP A 222 -0.62 -0.42 -14.30
C ASP A 222 0.40 -0.96 -13.29
N THR A 223 0.78 -2.22 -13.45
CA THR A 223 1.72 -2.91 -12.57
C THR A 223 3.18 -2.48 -12.81
N SER A 224 3.49 -1.90 -13.97
CA SER A 224 4.86 -1.51 -14.32
C SER A 224 5.38 -0.37 -13.43
N ARG A 225 4.49 0.55 -13.02
CA ARG A 225 4.79 1.65 -12.10
C ARG A 225 5.12 1.17 -10.70
N GLY A 226 4.45 0.12 -10.23
CA GLY A 226 4.77 -0.54 -8.97
C GLY A 226 6.21 -1.05 -8.98
N ALA A 227 6.57 -1.82 -10.02
CA ALA A 227 7.93 -2.33 -10.19
C ALA A 227 8.98 -1.22 -10.37
N GLN A 228 8.63 -0.10 -11.01
CA GLN A 228 9.53 1.05 -11.20
C GLN A 228 9.97 1.66 -9.87
N VAL A 229 9.06 1.78 -8.89
CA VAL A 229 9.36 2.43 -7.61
C VAL A 229 10.03 1.49 -6.60
N GLU A 230 10.00 0.18 -6.80
CA GLU A 230 10.55 -0.81 -5.85
C GLU A 230 12.03 -0.60 -5.50
N ASN A 231 12.83 -0.11 -6.46
CA ASN A 231 14.26 0.13 -6.28
C ASN A 231 14.59 1.58 -5.90
N SER A 232 13.58 2.46 -5.76
CA SER A 232 13.77 3.87 -5.45
C SER A 232 14.08 4.09 -3.97
N ARG A 233 14.90 5.11 -3.69
CA ARG A 233 15.11 5.61 -2.32
C ARG A 233 13.76 6.05 -1.75
N GLY A 234 13.46 5.70 -0.51
CA GLY A 234 12.18 6.03 0.14
C GLY A 234 11.05 5.02 -0.09
N PHE A 235 11.21 3.99 -0.95
CA PHE A 235 10.14 3.02 -1.22
C PHE A 235 9.71 2.24 0.03
N LEU A 236 10.70 1.79 0.80
CA LEU A 236 10.44 1.11 2.06
C LEU A 236 9.71 2.02 3.07
N ALA A 237 10.12 3.28 3.18
CA ALA A 237 9.47 4.27 4.04
C ALA A 237 8.03 4.54 3.60
N ALA A 238 7.77 4.64 2.29
CA ALA A 238 6.42 4.78 1.75
C ALA A 238 5.55 3.54 2.05
N LYS A 239 6.12 2.33 1.92
CA LYS A 239 5.43 1.08 2.30
C LYS A 239 5.10 1.03 3.79
N GLU A 240 6.06 1.35 4.65
CA GLU A 240 5.88 1.38 6.09
C GLU A 240 4.83 2.41 6.52
N LEU A 241 4.87 3.61 5.94
CA LEU A 241 3.88 4.65 6.16
C LEU A 241 2.46 4.18 5.81
N VAL A 242 2.27 3.62 4.62
CA VAL A 242 0.94 3.17 4.18
C VAL A 242 0.46 1.99 5.03
N TYR A 243 1.34 1.05 5.37
CA TYR A 243 0.99 -0.08 6.23
C TYR A 243 0.61 0.35 7.65
N ASP A 244 1.39 1.25 8.26
CA ASP A 244 1.08 1.81 9.57
C ASP A 244 -0.26 2.55 9.54
N ALA A 245 -0.52 3.34 8.50
CA ALA A 245 -1.80 4.02 8.31
C ALA A 245 -2.98 3.05 8.19
N ILE A 246 -2.84 1.95 7.43
CA ILE A 246 -3.88 0.92 7.28
C ILE A 246 -4.12 0.20 8.62
N ILE A 247 -3.06 -0.24 9.32
CA ILE A 247 -3.20 -0.91 10.64
C ILE A 247 -3.89 0.00 11.65
N LYS A 248 -3.53 1.29 11.66
CA LYS A 248 -4.14 2.29 12.54
C LYS A 248 -5.56 2.68 12.12
N ARG A 249 -6.06 2.19 10.97
CA ARG A 249 -7.37 2.51 10.38
C ARG A 249 -7.49 4.02 10.09
N ALA A 250 -6.42 4.62 9.59
CA ALA A 250 -6.43 6.00 9.16
C ALA A 250 -7.34 6.18 7.93
N THR A 251 -8.06 7.29 7.86
CA THR A 251 -8.84 7.69 6.68
C THR A 251 -8.01 8.53 5.72
N ASP A 252 -7.05 9.29 6.25
CA ASP A 252 -6.21 10.19 5.46
C ASP A 252 -4.77 10.18 6.02
N ILE A 253 -3.80 10.24 5.11
CA ILE A 253 -2.37 10.47 5.39
C ILE A 253 -2.05 11.88 4.89
N HIS A 254 -1.51 12.72 5.77
CA HIS A 254 -1.09 14.07 5.43
C HIS A 254 0.43 14.18 5.52
N LEU A 255 1.05 14.58 4.43
CA LEU A 255 2.47 14.86 4.30
C LEU A 255 2.65 16.36 4.11
N GLU A 256 3.17 17.03 5.12
CA GLU A 256 3.22 18.48 5.18
C GLU A 256 4.66 18.97 5.30
N PRO A 257 5.18 19.66 4.28
CA PRO A 257 6.56 20.14 4.30
C PRO A 257 6.72 21.22 5.37
N LYS A 258 7.80 21.12 6.13
CA LYS A 258 8.36 22.16 7.01
C LYS A 258 9.76 22.52 6.49
N GLU A 259 10.40 23.50 7.12
CA GLU A 259 11.72 23.97 6.70
C GLU A 259 12.76 22.81 6.63
N ASP A 260 12.85 22.01 7.71
CA ASP A 260 13.89 20.97 7.83
C ASP A 260 13.37 19.51 7.76
N GLU A 261 12.05 19.32 7.72
CA GLU A 261 11.43 18.00 7.79
C GLU A 261 10.14 17.91 6.95
N LEU A 262 9.70 16.68 6.71
CA LEU A 262 8.35 16.40 6.22
C LEU A 262 7.50 15.87 7.38
N GLN A 263 6.63 16.73 7.91
CA GLN A 263 5.73 16.37 8.99
C GLN A 263 4.67 15.39 8.46
N VAL A 264 4.48 14.28 9.17
CA VAL A 264 3.49 13.27 8.83
C VAL A 264 2.37 13.28 9.87
N ARG A 265 1.13 13.38 9.42
CA ARG A 265 -0.06 13.28 10.28
C ARG A 265 -1.06 12.30 9.70
N LEU A 266 -1.60 11.44 10.55
CA LEU A 266 -2.64 10.48 10.19
C LEU A 266 -3.98 10.96 10.75
N ARG A 267 -5.04 10.91 9.94
CA ARG A 267 -6.40 11.08 10.45
C ARG A 267 -6.95 9.73 10.85
N VAL A 268 -7.10 9.48 12.14
CA VAL A 268 -7.65 8.23 12.68
C VAL A 268 -8.94 8.53 13.43
N ASP A 269 -10.03 7.82 13.07
CA ASP A 269 -11.35 8.01 13.65
C ASP A 269 -11.80 9.51 13.69
N GLY A 270 -11.39 10.29 12.67
CA GLY A 270 -11.73 11.71 12.49
C GLY A 270 -10.77 12.71 13.13
N VAL A 271 -9.83 12.27 13.97
CA VAL A 271 -8.87 13.12 14.69
C VAL A 271 -7.47 12.99 14.08
N MET A 272 -6.73 14.10 14.06
CA MET A 272 -5.36 14.15 13.55
C MET A 272 -4.37 13.69 14.62
N TYR A 273 -3.49 12.76 14.28
CA TYR A 273 -2.39 12.30 15.11
C TYR A 273 -1.08 12.53 14.38
N SER A 274 -0.12 13.15 15.05
CA SER A 274 1.24 13.28 14.53
C SER A 274 1.96 11.94 14.67
N VAL A 275 2.69 11.56 13.63
CA VAL A 275 3.64 10.44 13.67
C VAL A 275 5.05 10.97 13.44
N GLU A 276 6.05 10.10 13.57
CA GLU A 276 7.44 10.48 13.38
C GLU A 276 7.64 11.12 11.99
N PRO A 277 8.21 12.35 11.93
CA PRO A 277 8.44 13.03 10.67
C PRO A 277 9.56 12.36 9.88
N PHE A 278 9.58 12.59 8.56
CA PHE A 278 10.72 12.20 7.75
C PHE A 278 11.74 13.32 7.68
N GLU A 279 13.03 12.97 7.67
CA GLU A 279 14.08 13.88 7.21
C GLU A 279 13.71 14.43 5.83
N ARG A 280 13.96 15.71 5.58
CA ARG A 280 13.48 16.39 4.36
C ARG A 280 13.80 15.64 3.07
N SER A 281 15.04 15.16 2.94
CA SER A 281 15.50 14.45 1.75
C SER A 281 14.75 13.14 1.52
N LEU A 282 14.43 12.40 2.59
CA LEU A 282 13.65 11.17 2.54
C LEU A 282 12.18 11.47 2.23
N GLY A 283 11.61 12.52 2.84
CA GLY A 283 10.24 12.95 2.62
C GLY A 283 9.95 13.32 1.16
N ASP A 284 10.86 14.09 0.52
CA ASP A 284 10.72 14.44 -0.90
C ASP A 284 10.75 13.19 -1.80
N ASN A 285 11.55 12.17 -1.45
CA ASN A 285 11.56 10.90 -2.17
C ASN A 285 10.25 10.12 -2.00
N VAL A 286 9.66 10.12 -0.81
CA VAL A 286 8.35 9.51 -0.53
C VAL A 286 7.25 10.17 -1.36
N ILE A 287 7.23 11.51 -1.45
CA ILE A 287 6.31 12.26 -2.32
C ILE A 287 6.47 11.82 -3.78
N ASN A 288 7.71 11.74 -4.29
CA ASN A 288 7.96 11.33 -5.68
C ASN A 288 7.46 9.90 -5.97
N ILE A 289 7.58 8.97 -5.03
CA ILE A 289 7.06 7.59 -5.18
C ILE A 289 5.55 7.62 -5.39
N PHE A 290 4.82 8.36 -4.55
CA PHE A 290 3.36 8.46 -4.71
C PHE A 290 2.96 9.18 -6.00
N LYS A 291 3.74 10.16 -6.46
CA LYS A 291 3.52 10.80 -7.78
C LYS A 291 3.70 9.82 -8.94
N ILE A 292 4.73 8.96 -8.90
CA ILE A 292 4.93 7.92 -9.90
C ILE A 292 3.76 6.92 -9.91
N LEU A 293 3.36 6.44 -8.72
CA LEU A 293 2.26 5.49 -8.57
C LEU A 293 0.92 6.04 -9.08
N ALA A 294 0.67 7.33 -8.82
CA ALA A 294 -0.56 8.02 -9.20
C ALA A 294 -0.54 8.65 -10.60
N ALA A 295 0.48 8.37 -11.42
CA ALA A 295 0.67 8.95 -12.75
C ALA A 295 0.66 10.49 -12.81
N MET A 296 1.24 11.12 -11.78
CA MET A 296 1.41 12.56 -11.70
C MET A 296 2.81 12.99 -12.17
N ASP A 297 2.93 14.22 -12.68
CA ASP A 297 4.21 14.80 -13.09
C ASP A 297 5.09 15.13 -11.87
N ILE A 298 6.23 14.46 -11.76
CA ILE A 298 7.19 14.60 -10.66
C ILE A 298 7.91 15.95 -10.73
N THR A 299 8.08 16.52 -11.92
CA THR A 299 8.82 17.77 -12.15
C THR A 299 8.01 19.00 -11.75
N GLU A 300 6.69 18.94 -11.88
CA GLU A 300 5.80 20.01 -11.45
C GLU A 300 5.56 19.92 -9.94
N LYS A 301 5.95 20.97 -9.20
CA LYS A 301 5.83 21.05 -7.73
C LYS A 301 5.02 22.25 -7.24
N ARG A 302 4.56 23.11 -8.16
CA ARG A 302 3.90 24.40 -7.85
C ARG A 302 2.40 24.32 -8.00
N LYS A 303 1.91 23.59 -9.00
CA LYS A 303 0.47 23.45 -9.29
C LYS A 303 -0.16 22.35 -8.45
N SER A 304 -1.49 22.43 -8.28
CA SER A 304 -2.26 21.32 -7.72
C SER A 304 -2.27 20.17 -8.71
N LEU A 305 -2.03 18.95 -8.23
CA LEU A 305 -2.11 17.72 -9.01
C LEU A 305 -2.99 16.72 -8.26
N ASP A 306 -3.76 15.95 -9.02
CA ASP A 306 -4.63 14.90 -8.50
C ASP A 306 -4.35 13.60 -9.25
N GLY A 307 -4.40 12.49 -8.52
CA GLY A 307 -4.21 11.15 -9.07
C GLY A 307 -4.75 10.09 -8.13
N SER A 308 -4.60 8.83 -8.52
CA SER A 308 -4.92 7.71 -7.63
C SER A 308 -4.05 6.50 -7.93
N PHE A 309 -3.84 5.66 -6.93
CA PHE A 309 -3.16 4.38 -7.06
C PHE A 309 -3.87 3.34 -6.18
N ARG A 310 -3.44 2.08 -6.26
CA ARG A 310 -3.99 1.00 -5.42
C ARG A 310 -2.88 0.34 -4.62
N ALA A 311 -3.24 -0.25 -3.50
CA ALA A 311 -2.36 -1.13 -2.76
C ALA A 311 -3.09 -2.44 -2.45
N VAL A 312 -2.37 -3.55 -2.47
CA VAL A 312 -2.89 -4.85 -2.05
C VAL A 312 -2.17 -5.27 -0.78
N THR A 313 -2.95 -5.60 0.25
CA THR A 313 -2.45 -6.11 1.53
C THR A 313 -3.44 -7.11 2.11
N ASP A 314 -2.95 -8.23 2.64
CA ASP A 314 -3.78 -9.31 3.20
C ASP A 314 -4.92 -9.77 2.26
N GLY A 315 -4.67 -9.77 0.94
CA GLY A 315 -5.66 -10.12 -0.09
C GLY A 315 -6.74 -9.08 -0.35
N ARG A 316 -6.67 -7.91 0.29
CA ARG A 316 -7.59 -6.78 0.12
C ARG A 316 -6.98 -5.75 -0.81
N GLU A 317 -7.77 -5.23 -1.75
CA GLU A 317 -7.38 -4.14 -2.63
C GLU A 317 -7.94 -2.83 -2.07
N ILE A 318 -7.04 -1.88 -1.83
CA ILE A 318 -7.34 -0.58 -1.22
C ILE A 318 -7.01 0.50 -2.25
N ASP A 319 -7.95 1.40 -2.53
CA ASP A 319 -7.74 2.52 -3.43
C ASP A 319 -7.26 3.75 -2.65
N PHE A 320 -6.32 4.50 -3.24
CA PHE A 320 -5.80 5.72 -2.65
C PHE A 320 -6.01 6.86 -3.63
N ARG A 321 -6.73 7.90 -3.19
CA ARG A 321 -6.79 9.18 -3.89
C ARG A 321 -5.68 10.08 -3.36
N VAL A 322 -4.90 10.65 -4.27
CA VAL A 322 -3.73 11.46 -3.94
C VAL A 322 -3.94 12.86 -4.51
N ALA A 323 -3.76 13.86 -3.67
CA ALA A 323 -3.75 15.26 -4.07
C ALA A 323 -2.46 15.91 -3.59
N THR A 324 -1.83 16.72 -4.44
CA THR A 324 -0.67 17.53 -4.09
C THR A 324 -0.93 19.01 -4.33
N GLN A 325 -0.29 19.85 -3.53
CA GLN A 325 -0.36 21.30 -3.64
C GLN A 325 1.00 21.91 -3.33
N GLY A 326 1.51 22.75 -4.22
CA GLY A 326 2.69 23.56 -3.94
C GLY A 326 2.42 24.55 -2.80
N THR A 327 3.33 24.59 -1.83
CA THR A 327 3.31 25.50 -0.67
C THR A 327 4.65 26.24 -0.57
N ARG A 328 4.76 27.20 0.36
CA ARG A 328 5.99 27.97 0.58
C ARG A 328 7.20 27.06 0.86
N ASP A 329 7.01 26.06 1.71
CA ASP A 329 8.11 25.24 2.23
C ASP A 329 8.29 23.94 1.41
N GLY A 330 7.48 23.69 0.39
CA GLY A 330 7.55 22.48 -0.46
C GLY A 330 6.19 22.02 -0.99
N GLU A 331 6.13 20.77 -1.44
CA GLU A 331 4.87 20.16 -1.91
C GLU A 331 4.15 19.48 -0.74
N LYS A 332 2.93 19.93 -0.43
CA LYS A 332 2.03 19.22 0.49
C LYS A 332 1.34 18.11 -0.27
N MET A 333 1.25 16.92 0.32
CA MET A 333 0.52 15.79 -0.24
C MET A 333 -0.49 15.25 0.76
N THR A 334 -1.67 14.88 0.29
CA THR A 334 -2.67 14.15 1.08
C THR A 334 -3.09 12.89 0.33
N LEU A 335 -3.11 11.76 1.03
CA LEU A 335 -3.59 10.48 0.53
C LEU A 335 -4.86 10.11 1.29
N ARG A 336 -5.98 9.99 0.61
CA ARG A 336 -7.22 9.45 1.18
C ARG A 336 -7.29 7.96 0.94
N ILE A 337 -7.50 7.20 2.00
CA ILE A 337 -7.57 5.74 1.98
C ILE A 337 -9.02 5.32 1.76
N LEU A 338 -9.30 4.66 0.66
CA LEU A 338 -10.61 4.15 0.27
C LEU A 338 -10.57 2.61 0.32
N ASP A 339 -10.84 2.07 1.51
CA ASP A 339 -10.94 0.63 1.71
C ASP A 339 -12.37 0.16 1.37
N GLN A 340 -12.52 -0.45 0.19
CA GLN A 340 -13.80 -0.95 -0.31
C GLN A 340 -14.32 -2.15 0.49
N SER A 341 -13.48 -2.81 1.29
CA SER A 341 -13.88 -3.98 2.09
C SER A 341 -14.67 -3.63 3.36
N ASN A 342 -14.72 -2.34 3.73
CA ASN A 342 -15.39 -1.85 4.96
C ASN A 342 -16.72 -1.12 4.67
N SER A 343 -17.41 -1.39 3.56
CA SER A 343 -18.72 -0.78 3.33
C SER A 343 -19.72 -1.25 4.39
N VAL A 344 -20.23 -0.30 5.19
CA VAL A 344 -21.30 -0.58 6.16
C VAL A 344 -22.50 -1.06 5.36
N SER A 345 -22.85 -2.33 5.56
CA SER A 345 -23.77 -3.01 4.67
C SER A 345 -25.22 -2.87 5.10
N THR A 346 -25.48 -2.55 6.38
CA THR A 346 -26.84 -2.54 6.94
C THR A 346 -27.10 -1.34 7.85
N LEU A 347 -28.37 -0.95 7.98
CA LEU A 347 -28.81 0.07 8.93
C LEU A 347 -28.53 -0.29 10.39
N LEU A 348 -28.53 -1.59 10.73
CA LEU A 348 -28.26 -2.09 12.08
C LEU A 348 -26.84 -1.75 12.56
N ASP A 349 -25.87 -1.82 11.64
CA ASP A 349 -24.45 -1.59 11.95
C ASP A 349 -24.13 -0.13 12.26
N LEU A 350 -25.02 0.80 11.92
CA LEU A 350 -24.86 2.23 12.16
C LEU A 350 -25.06 2.63 13.64
N GLY A 351 -25.65 1.74 14.45
CA GLY A 351 -25.78 1.94 15.88
C GLY A 351 -26.92 2.87 16.28
N PHE A 352 -27.99 2.90 15.49
CA PHE A 352 -29.24 3.57 15.84
C PHE A 352 -29.85 3.00 17.12
N ARG A 353 -30.66 3.83 17.81
CA ARG A 353 -31.60 3.31 18.80
C ARG A 353 -32.75 2.62 18.07
N LYS A 354 -33.28 1.53 18.65
CA LYS A 354 -34.32 0.68 18.04
C LYS A 354 -35.49 1.48 17.43
N GLN A 355 -36.10 2.38 18.21
CA GLN A 355 -37.21 3.20 17.72
C GLN A 355 -36.83 4.11 16.53
N LEU A 356 -35.61 4.67 16.52
CA LEU A 356 -35.16 5.50 15.39
C LEU A 356 -34.92 4.64 14.15
N GLU A 357 -34.35 3.45 14.33
CA GLU A 357 -34.17 2.50 13.23
C GLU A 357 -35.51 2.09 12.61
N GLU A 358 -36.52 1.77 13.43
CA GLU A 358 -37.87 1.44 12.97
C GLU A 358 -38.50 2.61 12.19
N GLN A 359 -38.45 3.81 12.76
CA GLN A 359 -38.95 5.03 12.09
C GLN A 359 -38.20 5.33 10.77
N LEU A 360 -36.88 5.14 10.74
CA LEU A 360 -36.09 5.36 9.54
C LEU A 360 -36.41 4.33 8.47
N LYS A 361 -36.56 3.04 8.83
CA LYS A 361 -36.99 1.99 7.91
C LYS A 361 -38.35 2.30 7.30
N GLU A 362 -39.32 2.71 8.12
CA GLU A 362 -40.63 3.14 7.62
C GLU A 362 -40.52 4.27 6.59
N VAL A 363 -39.63 5.25 6.81
CA VAL A 363 -39.39 6.35 5.87
C VAL A 363 -38.70 5.86 4.58
N VAL A 364 -37.70 5.00 4.70
CA VAL A 364 -36.92 4.48 3.56
C VAL A 364 -37.80 3.70 2.58
N HIS A 365 -38.80 2.98 3.07
CA HIS A 365 -39.73 2.17 2.27
C HIS A 365 -40.99 2.93 1.82
N GLN A 366 -41.04 4.26 1.98
CA GLN A 366 -42.15 5.05 1.43
C GLN A 366 -42.11 5.03 -0.11
N PRO A 367 -43.27 5.03 -0.77
CA PRO A 367 -43.34 5.01 -2.24
C PRO A 367 -42.74 6.29 -2.85
N HIS A 368 -42.84 7.42 -2.16
CA HIS A 368 -42.30 8.68 -2.60
C HIS A 368 -42.04 9.61 -1.41
N GLY A 369 -41.20 10.62 -1.64
CA GLY A 369 -40.86 11.62 -0.65
C GLY A 369 -39.37 11.95 -0.65
N LEU A 370 -38.96 12.79 0.28
CA LEU A 370 -37.59 13.29 0.40
C LEU A 370 -37.04 12.98 1.78
N LEU A 371 -36.00 12.14 1.84
CA LEU A 371 -35.18 11.91 3.03
C LEU A 371 -33.88 12.72 2.91
N LEU A 372 -33.69 13.67 3.82
CA LEU A 372 -32.46 14.45 3.92
C LEU A 372 -31.58 13.95 5.05
N VAL A 373 -30.30 13.68 4.76
CA VAL A 373 -29.29 13.43 5.79
C VAL A 373 -28.41 14.66 5.93
N CYS A 374 -28.31 15.24 7.12
CA CYS A 374 -27.54 16.45 7.35
C CYS A 374 -26.42 16.27 8.38
N GLY A 375 -25.38 17.10 8.25
CA GLY A 375 -24.19 17.08 9.10
C GLY A 375 -22.96 17.66 8.42
N PRO A 376 -21.85 17.88 9.15
CA PRO A 376 -20.63 18.44 8.62
C PRO A 376 -19.93 17.40 7.74
N THR A 377 -18.80 17.80 7.15
CA THR A 377 -17.91 16.85 6.46
C THR A 377 -17.41 15.79 7.45
N GLY A 378 -17.42 14.52 7.02
CA GLY A 378 -16.96 13.41 7.86
C GLY A 378 -17.96 12.94 8.94
N ALA A 379 -19.21 13.41 8.94
CA ALA A 379 -20.26 12.86 9.83
C ALA A 379 -20.84 11.52 9.36
N GLY A 380 -20.38 10.94 8.26
CA GLY A 380 -20.86 9.64 7.77
C GLY A 380 -22.20 9.70 7.03
N LYS A 381 -22.54 10.83 6.41
CA LYS A 381 -23.79 11.01 5.65
C LYS A 381 -23.92 10.01 4.50
N SER A 382 -22.88 9.90 3.66
CA SER A 382 -22.86 8.95 2.53
C SER A 382 -22.95 7.50 3.03
N THR A 383 -22.28 7.17 4.13
CA THR A 383 -22.40 5.83 4.75
C THR A 383 -23.84 5.51 5.13
N THR A 384 -24.56 6.45 5.73
CA THR A 384 -25.97 6.26 6.09
C THR A 384 -26.86 6.16 4.87
N LEU A 385 -26.68 7.01 3.85
CA LEU A 385 -27.47 6.95 2.62
C LEU A 385 -27.31 5.62 1.89
N TYR A 386 -26.08 5.14 1.74
CA TYR A 386 -25.83 3.84 1.12
C TYR A 386 -26.40 2.68 1.95
N ALA A 387 -26.40 2.77 3.28
CA ALA A 387 -27.08 1.79 4.12
C ALA A 387 -28.60 1.80 3.92
N CYS A 388 -29.22 2.98 3.71
CA CYS A 388 -30.62 3.08 3.32
C CYS A 388 -30.86 2.42 1.95
N LEU A 389 -30.02 2.71 0.96
CA LEU A 389 -30.15 2.13 -0.38
C LEU A 389 -29.95 0.61 -0.39
N ASN A 390 -29.05 0.07 0.45
CA ASN A 390 -28.84 -1.37 0.59
C ASN A 390 -30.01 -2.10 1.29
N ASP A 391 -30.83 -1.37 2.07
CA ASP A 391 -32.04 -1.94 2.70
C ASP A 391 -33.18 -2.12 1.68
N ILE A 392 -33.03 -1.54 0.49
CA ILE A 392 -34.00 -1.58 -0.61
C ILE A 392 -33.62 -2.68 -1.61
N ASP A 393 -34.62 -3.42 -2.10
CA ASP A 393 -34.41 -4.44 -3.13
C ASP A 393 -34.19 -3.80 -4.51
N SER A 394 -32.92 -3.55 -4.84
CA SER A 394 -32.49 -3.03 -6.15
C SER A 394 -32.93 -3.88 -7.35
N TYR A 395 -33.30 -5.15 -7.18
CA TYR A 395 -33.79 -5.98 -8.29
C TYR A 395 -35.26 -5.71 -8.63
N GLN A 396 -36.00 -5.12 -7.69
CA GLN A 396 -37.42 -4.76 -7.88
C GLN A 396 -37.61 -3.28 -8.20
N GLN A 397 -36.65 -2.43 -7.81
CA GLN A 397 -36.74 -0.99 -7.97
C GLN A 397 -35.53 -0.44 -8.72
N ASN A 398 -35.77 0.45 -9.68
CA ASN A 398 -34.74 1.14 -10.42
C ASN A 398 -34.11 2.26 -9.57
N ILE A 399 -32.93 1.98 -9.01
CA ILE A 399 -32.18 2.91 -8.16
C ILE A 399 -31.10 3.61 -8.99
N ILE A 400 -31.17 4.95 -9.05
CA ILE A 400 -30.18 5.78 -9.74
C ILE A 400 -29.59 6.82 -8.78
N THR A 401 -28.27 6.95 -8.78
CA THR A 401 -27.54 7.88 -7.90
C THR A 401 -26.68 8.85 -8.70
N ILE A 402 -26.49 10.07 -8.16
CA ILE A 402 -25.67 11.13 -8.74
C ILE A 402 -24.69 11.59 -7.66
N GLU A 403 -23.40 11.42 -7.87
CA GLU A 403 -22.38 11.56 -6.83
C GLU A 403 -21.15 12.36 -7.31
N ASP A 404 -20.44 13.03 -6.39
CA ASP A 404 -19.22 13.79 -6.69
C ASP A 404 -18.13 13.53 -5.63
N PRO A 405 -17.29 12.49 -5.79
CA PRO A 405 -17.38 11.38 -6.75
C PRO A 405 -18.11 10.15 -6.16
N VAL A 406 -18.19 9.05 -6.91
CA VAL A 406 -18.67 7.77 -6.37
C VAL A 406 -17.63 7.22 -5.38
N GLU A 407 -18.08 6.86 -4.16
CA GLU A 407 -17.18 6.40 -3.10
C GLU A 407 -16.92 4.89 -3.15
N TYR A 408 -17.95 4.10 -3.43
CA TYR A 408 -17.84 2.65 -3.61
C TYR A 408 -18.95 2.14 -4.53
N LYS A 409 -18.65 1.02 -5.19
CA LYS A 409 -19.58 0.38 -6.11
C LYS A 409 -20.69 -0.32 -5.34
N MET A 410 -21.94 0.03 -5.63
CA MET A 410 -23.12 -0.68 -5.19
C MET A 410 -23.54 -1.71 -6.24
N ASN A 411 -24.01 -2.88 -5.78
CA ASN A 411 -24.51 -3.90 -6.68
C ASN A 411 -25.89 -3.49 -7.18
N ASN A 412 -26.10 -3.62 -8.50
CA ASN A 412 -27.38 -3.40 -9.14
C ASN A 412 -28.01 -2.00 -8.92
N VAL A 413 -27.15 -1.00 -8.71
CA VAL A 413 -27.52 0.42 -8.63
C VAL A 413 -26.79 1.17 -9.74
N THR A 414 -27.50 2.04 -10.46
CA THR A 414 -26.88 2.90 -11.48
C THR A 414 -26.24 4.10 -10.80
N GLN A 415 -24.92 4.19 -10.82
CA GLN A 415 -24.17 5.30 -10.18
C GLN A 415 -23.57 6.23 -11.23
N ILE A 416 -23.98 7.49 -11.21
CA ILE A 416 -23.51 8.55 -12.11
C ILE A 416 -22.55 9.45 -11.34
N GLU A 417 -21.29 9.49 -11.77
CA GLU A 417 -20.30 10.42 -11.22
C GLU A 417 -20.37 11.77 -11.95
N ILE A 418 -20.33 12.87 -11.19
CA ILE A 418 -20.32 14.24 -11.73
C ILE A 418 -19.04 14.48 -12.53
N ASN A 419 -19.21 15.02 -13.73
CA ASN A 419 -18.11 15.43 -14.59
C ASN A 419 -18.32 16.87 -15.07
N THR A 420 -17.82 17.81 -14.27
CA THR A 420 -17.93 19.24 -14.56
C THR A 420 -17.22 19.65 -15.86
N LYS A 421 -16.13 18.96 -16.24
CA LYS A 421 -15.43 19.21 -17.52
C LYS A 421 -16.28 18.86 -18.74
N ALA A 422 -17.19 17.89 -18.59
CA ALA A 422 -18.15 17.50 -19.63
C ALA A 422 -19.49 18.25 -19.51
N GLY A 423 -19.62 19.22 -18.59
CA GLY A 423 -20.86 19.97 -18.35
C GLY A 423 -21.94 19.19 -17.57
N GLN A 424 -21.60 18.02 -17.01
CA GLN A 424 -22.50 17.26 -16.14
C GLN A 424 -22.44 17.82 -14.72
N THR A 425 -23.52 18.43 -14.25
CA THR A 425 -23.70 18.98 -12.89
C THR A 425 -24.83 18.23 -12.19
N PHE A 426 -25.00 18.41 -10.88
CA PHE A 426 -26.09 17.77 -10.13
C PHE A 426 -27.46 18.07 -10.76
N ALA A 427 -27.76 19.34 -11.05
CA ALA A 427 -29.04 19.73 -11.64
C ALA A 427 -29.26 19.19 -13.06
N THR A 428 -28.22 19.15 -13.92
CA THR A 428 -28.38 18.63 -15.29
C THR A 428 -28.51 17.12 -15.31
N SER A 429 -27.69 16.42 -14.52
CA SER A 429 -27.78 14.97 -14.35
C SER A 429 -29.12 14.56 -13.77
N LEU A 430 -29.62 15.25 -12.73
CA LEU A 430 -30.91 14.95 -12.10
C LEU A 430 -32.08 15.08 -13.08
N ARG A 431 -32.13 16.15 -13.87
CA ARG A 431 -33.13 16.28 -14.95
C ARG A 431 -33.07 15.13 -15.95
N SER A 432 -31.88 14.60 -16.24
CA SER A 432 -31.73 13.45 -17.14
C SER A 432 -32.20 12.16 -16.50
N VAL A 433 -31.87 11.95 -15.22
CA VAL A 433 -32.25 10.76 -14.45
C VAL A 433 -33.76 10.62 -14.34
N LEU A 434 -34.51 11.71 -14.16
CA LEU A 434 -35.98 11.65 -14.12
C LEU A 434 -36.64 11.20 -15.44
N ARG A 435 -35.88 11.09 -16.55
CA ARG A 435 -36.35 10.49 -17.82
C ARG A 435 -35.85 9.05 -18.02
N GLN A 436 -35.29 8.44 -16.98
CA GLN A 436 -34.79 7.06 -17.00
C GLN A 436 -35.68 6.11 -16.20
N ASP A 437 -36.93 6.52 -15.93
CA ASP A 437 -37.92 5.75 -15.17
C ASP A 437 -37.39 5.27 -13.80
N PRO A 438 -36.78 6.14 -12.96
CA PRO A 438 -36.30 5.72 -11.65
C PRO A 438 -37.45 5.54 -10.67
N ASP A 439 -37.35 4.57 -9.77
CA ASP A 439 -38.20 4.52 -8.57
C ASP A 439 -37.56 5.35 -7.45
N ILE A 440 -36.24 5.25 -7.33
CA ILE A 440 -35.44 5.88 -6.29
C ILE A 440 -34.31 6.70 -6.90
N VAL A 441 -34.15 7.91 -6.39
CA VAL A 441 -33.05 8.80 -6.78
C VAL A 441 -32.24 9.21 -5.56
N MET A 442 -30.92 8.99 -5.61
CA MET A 442 -30.00 9.56 -4.61
C MET A 442 -29.17 10.67 -5.21
N ILE A 443 -29.19 11.84 -4.57
CA ILE A 443 -28.40 13.01 -4.95
C ILE A 443 -27.35 13.20 -3.87
N GLY A 444 -26.07 13.08 -4.21
CA GLY A 444 -24.96 13.11 -3.26
C GLY A 444 -25.03 14.31 -2.30
N GLU A 445 -25.40 15.47 -2.81
CA GLU A 445 -25.70 16.65 -2.00
C GLU A 445 -26.53 17.70 -2.74
N ILE A 446 -27.28 18.51 -1.97
CA ILE A 446 -27.97 19.70 -2.46
C ILE A 446 -27.17 20.94 -2.02
N ARG A 447 -26.54 21.61 -2.98
CA ARG A 447 -25.77 22.85 -2.76
C ARG A 447 -26.49 24.12 -3.21
N ASP A 448 -27.37 23.99 -4.19
CA ASP A 448 -28.02 25.10 -4.91
C ASP A 448 -29.54 24.89 -5.01
N GLY A 449 -30.24 26.01 -5.27
CA GLY A 449 -31.71 26.03 -5.37
C GLY A 449 -32.26 25.25 -6.57
N ASP A 450 -31.53 25.17 -7.68
CA ASP A 450 -31.97 24.42 -8.86
C ASP A 450 -32.07 22.92 -8.55
N THR A 451 -31.00 22.36 -7.99
CA THR A 451 -30.96 20.96 -7.56
C THR A 451 -32.01 20.69 -6.48
N ALA A 452 -32.18 21.62 -5.53
CA ALA A 452 -33.15 21.49 -4.45
C ALA A 452 -34.60 21.48 -4.96
N ASN A 453 -34.93 22.35 -5.92
CA ASN A 453 -36.26 22.42 -6.55
C ASN A 453 -36.58 21.14 -7.32
N ILE A 454 -35.64 20.65 -8.14
CA ILE A 454 -35.87 19.41 -8.91
C ILE A 454 -36.01 18.21 -7.96
N ALA A 455 -35.23 18.14 -6.88
CA ALA A 455 -35.34 17.09 -5.88
C ALA A 455 -36.72 17.07 -5.19
N CYS A 456 -37.23 18.24 -4.79
CA CYS A 456 -38.56 18.35 -4.20
C CYS A 456 -39.68 18.04 -5.21
N GLN A 457 -39.51 18.44 -6.47
CA GLN A 457 -40.45 18.09 -7.53
C GLN A 457 -40.49 16.58 -7.75
N ALA A 458 -39.33 15.92 -7.89
CA ALA A 458 -39.25 14.47 -8.04
C ALA A 458 -39.95 13.72 -6.90
N ALA A 459 -39.70 14.16 -5.66
CA ALA A 459 -40.35 13.61 -4.47
C ALA A 459 -41.89 13.77 -4.48
N ASN A 460 -42.40 14.90 -4.98
CA ASN A 460 -43.83 15.15 -5.12
C ASN A 460 -44.45 14.42 -6.33
N THR A 461 -43.66 14.06 -7.34
CA THR A 461 -44.12 13.34 -8.53
C THR A 461 -43.93 11.83 -8.44
N GLY A 462 -43.89 11.28 -7.23
CA GLY A 462 -43.93 9.83 -7.02
C GLY A 462 -42.60 9.11 -6.90
N HIS A 463 -41.47 9.82 -6.71
CA HIS A 463 -40.16 9.20 -6.52
C HIS A 463 -39.73 9.25 -5.07
N MET A 464 -39.01 8.25 -4.58
CA MET A 464 -38.32 8.35 -3.30
C MET A 464 -36.93 8.96 -3.51
N VAL A 465 -36.68 10.10 -2.89
CA VAL A 465 -35.47 10.90 -3.08
C VAL A 465 -34.63 10.92 -1.81
N PHE A 466 -33.36 10.56 -1.95
CA PHE A 466 -32.36 10.61 -0.90
C PHE A 466 -31.37 11.73 -1.20
N SER A 467 -31.07 12.58 -0.22
CA SER A 467 -29.98 13.54 -0.42
C SER A 467 -29.29 13.97 0.86
N THR A 468 -28.20 14.71 0.71
CA THR A 468 -27.51 15.35 1.83
C THR A 468 -27.56 16.86 1.77
N VAL A 469 -27.55 17.49 2.95
CA VAL A 469 -27.41 18.93 3.10
C VAL A 469 -26.45 19.25 4.23
N HIS A 470 -25.68 20.33 4.10
CA HIS A 470 -24.80 20.79 5.15
C HIS A 470 -25.56 21.66 6.14
N ALA A 471 -25.92 21.07 7.28
CA ALA A 471 -26.55 21.75 8.41
C ALA A 471 -26.11 21.12 9.73
N ASN A 472 -26.34 21.83 10.84
CA ASN A 472 -25.91 21.36 12.15
C ASN A 472 -26.87 20.36 12.79
N ASP A 473 -28.16 20.59 12.63
CA ASP A 473 -29.27 19.81 13.21
C ASP A 473 -30.42 19.70 12.21
N ALA A 474 -31.45 18.91 12.56
CA ALA A 474 -32.52 18.57 11.63
C ALA A 474 -33.39 19.78 11.28
N ILE A 475 -33.62 20.68 12.24
CA ILE A 475 -34.44 21.87 12.01
C ILE A 475 -33.66 22.93 11.22
N THR A 476 -32.38 23.11 11.48
CA THR A 476 -31.52 23.99 10.67
C THR A 476 -31.44 23.50 9.22
N ALA A 477 -31.47 22.19 8.97
CA ALA A 477 -31.55 21.66 7.60
C ALA A 477 -32.86 22.02 6.90
N LEU A 478 -34.00 21.99 7.61
CA LEU A 478 -35.28 22.47 7.09
C LEU A 478 -35.18 23.94 6.64
N TYR A 479 -34.66 24.83 7.50
CA TYR A 479 -34.48 26.23 7.14
C TYR A 479 -33.46 26.43 6.02
N ARG A 480 -32.40 25.62 5.97
CA ARG A 480 -31.44 25.66 4.87
C ARG A 480 -32.09 25.39 3.51
N MET A 481 -33.06 24.48 3.45
CA MET A 481 -33.82 24.21 2.22
C MET A 481 -34.69 25.41 1.82
N ILE A 482 -35.28 26.12 2.79
CA ILE A 482 -36.02 27.37 2.55
C ILE A 482 -35.07 28.47 2.05
N ASP A 483 -33.88 28.61 2.65
CA ASP A 483 -32.86 29.60 2.25
C ASP A 483 -32.32 29.37 0.84
N LEU A 484 -32.37 28.12 0.34
CA LEU A 484 -32.05 27.78 -1.04
C LEU A 484 -33.14 28.21 -2.04
N GLY A 485 -34.24 28.80 -1.56
CA GLY A 485 -35.31 29.35 -2.38
C GLY A 485 -36.41 28.36 -2.75
N ILE A 486 -36.54 27.26 -2.01
CA ILE A 486 -37.65 26.31 -2.21
C ILE A 486 -38.93 26.87 -1.61
N ASP A 487 -40.03 26.77 -2.34
CA ASP A 487 -41.35 27.11 -1.82
C ASP A 487 -41.72 26.23 -0.61
N VAL A 488 -42.25 26.87 0.43
CA VAL A 488 -42.55 26.19 1.71
C VAL A 488 -43.66 25.16 1.55
N SER A 489 -44.65 25.42 0.69
CA SER A 489 -45.71 24.44 0.42
C SER A 489 -45.12 23.20 -0.25
N MET A 490 -44.30 23.38 -1.28
CA MET A 490 -43.62 22.29 -1.98
C MET A 490 -42.70 21.48 -1.06
N LEU A 491 -41.93 22.16 -0.19
CA LEU A 491 -41.04 21.50 0.77
C LEU A 491 -41.84 20.71 1.82
N SER A 492 -42.95 21.27 2.31
CA SER A 492 -43.79 20.59 3.32
C SER A 492 -44.44 19.32 2.78
N SER A 493 -44.78 19.27 1.49
CA SER A 493 -45.39 18.08 0.87
C SER A 493 -44.35 17.05 0.44
N SER A 494 -43.15 17.48 0.04
CA SER A 494 -42.10 16.57 -0.43
C SER A 494 -41.34 15.89 0.71
N LEU A 495 -41.13 16.57 1.83
CA LEU A 495 -40.26 16.11 2.90
C LEU A 495 -40.88 14.96 3.72
N SER A 496 -40.18 13.83 3.80
CA SER A 496 -40.58 12.67 4.61
C SER A 496 -39.88 12.67 5.97
N ALA A 497 -38.57 12.92 5.98
CA ALA A 497 -37.81 13.07 7.21
C ALA A 497 -36.48 13.80 6.98
N ILE A 498 -35.91 14.30 8.08
CA ILE A 498 -34.54 14.80 8.15
C ILE A 498 -33.79 14.06 9.24
N LEU A 499 -32.67 13.42 8.87
CA LEU A 499 -31.75 12.76 9.78
C LEU A 499 -30.49 13.62 9.94
N ALA A 500 -30.35 14.27 11.08
CA ALA A 500 -29.11 14.93 11.46
C ALA A 500 -28.14 13.96 12.13
N GLN A 501 -26.86 14.03 11.75
CA GLN A 501 -25.84 13.07 12.17
C GLN A 501 -24.52 13.74 12.55
N ARG A 502 -23.87 13.14 13.55
CA ARG A 502 -22.46 13.34 13.91
C ARG A 502 -21.80 11.98 14.14
N LEU A 503 -20.46 11.94 14.08
CA LEU A 503 -19.68 10.77 14.51
C LEU A 503 -18.87 11.12 15.75
N ALA A 504 -19.09 10.37 16.83
CA ALA A 504 -18.25 10.37 18.02
C ALA A 504 -17.30 9.18 17.99
N ARG A 505 -16.10 9.32 18.54
CA ARG A 505 -15.20 8.18 18.76
C ARG A 505 -15.75 7.26 19.85
N ARG A 506 -15.60 5.94 19.66
CA ARG A 506 -15.95 4.93 20.67
C ARG A 506 -14.80 4.74 21.63
N LEU A 507 -15.10 4.73 22.92
CA LEU A 507 -14.12 4.39 23.95
C LEU A 507 -13.56 2.98 23.70
N CYS A 508 -12.26 2.82 23.87
CA CYS A 508 -11.66 1.50 23.75
C CYS A 508 -12.21 0.58 24.85
N PRO A 509 -12.76 -0.60 24.50
CA PRO A 509 -13.34 -1.50 25.49
C PRO A 509 -12.31 -2.01 26.50
N ASP A 510 -11.04 -2.10 26.10
CA ASP A 510 -9.98 -2.76 26.89
C ASP A 510 -9.28 -1.82 27.86
N CYS A 511 -9.29 -0.50 27.61
CA CYS A 511 -8.57 0.48 28.45
C CYS A 511 -9.42 1.63 28.98
N LYS A 512 -10.74 1.66 28.71
CA LYS A 512 -11.61 2.70 29.27
C LYS A 512 -11.63 2.64 30.80
N GLU A 513 -11.58 3.79 31.43
CA GLU A 513 -11.62 3.92 32.89
C GLU A 513 -12.98 4.40 33.36
N SER A 514 -13.52 3.76 34.40
CA SER A 514 -14.71 4.26 35.08
C SER A 514 -14.33 5.35 36.09
N TYR A 515 -15.14 6.40 36.19
CA TYR A 515 -15.01 7.44 37.20
C TYR A 515 -16.38 7.88 37.72
N VAL A 516 -16.40 8.43 38.93
CA VAL A 516 -17.61 9.02 39.51
C VAL A 516 -17.78 10.44 38.98
N PRO A 517 -18.86 10.75 38.25
CA PRO A 517 -19.11 12.10 37.74
C PRO A 517 -19.40 13.08 38.88
N LYS A 518 -19.04 14.35 38.69
CA LYS A 518 -19.39 15.42 39.65
C LYS A 518 -20.92 15.61 39.66
N PRO A 519 -21.58 15.74 40.83
CA PRO A 519 -23.04 15.93 40.90
C PRO A 519 -23.56 17.15 40.13
N GLU A 520 -22.79 18.24 40.12
CA GLU A 520 -23.10 19.46 39.35
C GLU A 520 -23.24 19.20 37.86
N PHE A 521 -22.38 18.32 37.31
CA PHE A 521 -22.43 17.96 35.90
C PHE A 521 -23.71 17.21 35.57
N LEU A 522 -24.11 16.24 36.41
CA LEU A 522 -25.34 15.47 36.20
C LEU A 522 -26.58 16.37 36.21
N LYS A 523 -26.62 17.35 37.14
CA LYS A 523 -27.68 18.37 37.18
C LYS A 523 -27.72 19.22 35.91
N LYS A 524 -26.58 19.73 35.45
CA LYS A 524 -26.50 20.56 34.23
C LYS A 524 -26.87 19.78 32.96
N ALA A 525 -26.52 18.49 32.92
CA ALA A 525 -26.85 17.60 31.81
C ALA A 525 -28.31 17.08 31.85
N ASN A 526 -29.11 17.50 32.84
CA ASN A 526 -30.46 17.01 33.08
C ASN A 526 -30.54 15.48 33.19
N LEU A 527 -29.51 14.88 33.78
CA LEU A 527 -29.40 13.44 33.98
C LEU A 527 -29.82 13.07 35.42
N PRO A 528 -30.57 11.98 35.63
CA PRO A 528 -30.98 11.55 36.96
C PRO A 528 -29.76 11.07 37.75
N ALA A 529 -29.28 11.91 38.68
CA ALA A 529 -28.07 11.65 39.46
C ALA A 529 -28.16 10.35 40.27
N GLU A 530 -29.36 9.97 40.68
CA GLU A 530 -29.65 8.75 41.45
C GLU A 530 -29.52 7.45 40.63
N LYS A 531 -29.46 7.53 39.29
CA LYS A 531 -29.40 6.36 38.40
C LYS A 531 -28.03 6.17 37.74
N ILE A 532 -27.09 7.07 37.96
CA ILE A 532 -25.79 7.09 37.25
C ILE A 532 -24.66 7.07 38.27
N ASP A 533 -24.20 5.87 38.59
CA ASP A 533 -23.11 5.68 39.56
C ASP A 533 -21.73 6.01 38.98
N LYS A 534 -21.52 5.68 37.69
CA LYS A 534 -20.21 5.77 37.02
C LYS A 534 -20.36 6.16 35.56
N LEU A 535 -19.42 6.97 35.08
CA LEU A 535 -19.21 7.26 33.66
C LEU A 535 -17.83 6.75 33.22
N TYR A 536 -17.57 6.76 31.92
CA TYR A 536 -16.34 6.25 31.34
C TYR A 536 -15.56 7.33 30.60
N ARG A 537 -14.24 7.23 30.62
CA ARG A 537 -13.31 8.14 29.93
C ARG A 537 -12.11 7.37 29.36
N PRO A 538 -11.36 7.94 28.40
CA PRO A 538 -10.08 7.35 28.01
C PRO A 538 -9.10 7.36 29.20
N PRO A 539 -8.11 6.45 29.22
CA PRO A 539 -7.10 6.41 30.26
C PRO A 539 -6.27 7.69 30.26
N LYS A 540 -5.80 8.12 31.44
CA LYS A 540 -4.93 9.30 31.54
C LYS A 540 -3.55 9.03 30.93
N GLU A 541 -3.00 10.05 30.27
CA GLU A 541 -1.62 10.01 29.75
C GLU A 541 -0.64 9.78 30.93
N GLY A 542 0.09 8.66 30.91
CA GLY A 542 1.17 8.38 31.86
C GLY A 542 1.06 7.06 32.64
N ASP A 543 -0.12 6.48 32.80
CA ASP A 543 -0.31 5.38 33.78
C ASP A 543 -0.28 3.95 33.21
N ASN A 544 -0.16 3.75 31.89
CA ASN A 544 -0.15 2.40 31.31
C ASN A 544 0.77 2.28 30.09
N ALA A 545 1.37 1.09 29.92
CA ALA A 545 1.92 0.67 28.64
C ALA A 545 0.87 0.92 27.54
N ALA A 546 1.29 1.43 26.37
CA ALA A 546 0.37 1.78 25.29
C ALA A 546 -0.56 0.60 24.98
N CYS A 547 -1.87 0.78 25.21
CA CYS A 547 -2.87 -0.27 25.04
C CYS A 547 -2.76 -0.87 23.63
N PRO A 548 -2.50 -2.18 23.47
CA PRO A 548 -2.23 -2.79 22.17
C PRO A 548 -3.45 -2.72 21.23
N THR A 549 -4.65 -2.65 21.80
CA THR A 549 -5.92 -2.63 21.08
C THR A 549 -6.19 -1.29 20.39
N CYS A 550 -5.86 -0.18 21.04
CA CYS A 550 -6.08 1.17 20.51
C CYS A 550 -4.79 1.94 20.21
N GLY A 551 -3.61 1.32 20.37
CA GLY A 551 -2.32 1.99 20.23
C GLY A 551 -2.11 3.15 21.21
N GLY A 552 -2.74 3.09 22.39
CA GLY A 552 -2.70 4.17 23.38
C GLY A 552 -3.64 5.36 23.12
N MET A 553 -4.46 5.35 22.07
CA MET A 553 -5.36 6.48 21.75
C MET A 553 -6.56 6.62 22.72
N GLY A 554 -6.90 5.59 23.49
CA GLY A 554 -8.07 5.56 24.37
C GLY A 554 -9.42 5.40 23.64
N TYR A 555 -9.42 5.46 22.31
CA TYR A 555 -10.59 5.28 21.45
C TYR A 555 -10.30 4.27 20.34
N ARG A 556 -11.33 3.55 19.90
CA ARG A 556 -11.25 2.64 18.74
C ARG A 556 -12.57 2.57 18.00
N GLY A 557 -12.60 3.14 16.80
CA GLY A 557 -13.79 3.18 15.96
C GLY A 557 -14.68 4.38 16.28
N ARG A 558 -15.79 4.48 15.55
CA ARG A 558 -16.74 5.59 15.64
C ARG A 558 -18.16 5.06 15.83
N ILE A 559 -19.02 5.89 16.38
CA ILE A 559 -20.45 5.66 16.55
C ILE A 559 -21.21 6.90 16.10
N GLY A 560 -22.36 6.70 15.47
CA GLY A 560 -23.23 7.82 15.11
C GLY A 560 -23.99 8.38 16.30
N VAL A 561 -24.17 9.71 16.30
CA VAL A 561 -25.11 10.43 17.16
C VAL A 561 -26.16 11.02 16.23
N TYR A 562 -27.41 10.66 16.45
CA TYR A 562 -28.50 10.87 15.50
C TYR A 562 -29.63 11.69 16.10
N GLU A 563 -30.23 12.53 15.26
CA GLU A 563 -31.46 13.25 15.53
C GLU A 563 -32.35 13.08 14.29
N LEU A 564 -33.49 12.41 14.44
CA LEU A 564 -34.41 12.11 13.33
C LEU A 564 -35.71 12.89 13.51
N LEU A 565 -35.96 13.81 12.58
CA LEU A 565 -37.20 14.56 12.45
C LEU A 565 -38.06 13.89 11.38
N VAL A 566 -39.07 13.13 11.80
CA VAL A 566 -40.09 12.56 10.89
C VAL A 566 -41.17 13.60 10.65
N ILE A 567 -41.56 13.80 9.39
CA ILE A 567 -42.57 14.79 8.99
C ILE A 567 -43.96 14.14 9.01
N ASN A 568 -44.70 14.33 10.09
CA ASN A 568 -46.11 13.99 10.20
C ASN A 568 -47.02 15.11 9.65
N ASP A 569 -48.31 14.87 9.51
CA ASP A 569 -49.25 15.87 8.95
C ASP A 569 -49.26 17.18 9.75
N ARG A 570 -49.20 17.09 11.09
CA ARG A 570 -49.14 18.29 11.93
C ARG A 570 -47.88 19.10 11.70
N MET A 571 -46.73 18.44 11.50
CA MET A 571 -45.47 19.09 11.16
C MET A 571 -45.56 19.75 9.79
N ARG A 572 -46.22 19.13 8.81
CA ARG A 572 -46.45 19.75 7.48
C ARG A 572 -47.22 21.06 7.60
N ASP A 573 -48.29 21.06 8.39
CA ASP A 573 -49.09 22.27 8.63
C ASP A 573 -48.26 23.37 9.31
N LEU A 574 -47.50 23.02 10.34
CA LEU A 574 -46.62 23.98 11.03
C LEU A 574 -45.55 24.56 10.10
N ILE A 575 -45.00 23.76 9.18
CA ILE A 575 -44.05 24.22 8.16
C ILE A 575 -44.75 25.22 7.23
N ARG A 576 -45.94 24.89 6.70
CA ARG A 576 -46.73 25.76 5.80
C ARG A 576 -47.11 27.08 6.45
N GLU A 577 -47.51 27.05 7.72
CA GLU A 577 -47.87 28.22 8.52
C GLU A 577 -46.65 29.07 8.92
N LYS A 578 -45.42 28.60 8.63
CA LYS A 578 -44.16 29.21 9.10
C LYS A 578 -44.19 29.41 10.62
N ALA A 579 -44.65 28.39 11.35
CA ALA A 579 -44.81 28.42 12.79
C ALA A 579 -43.48 28.73 13.51
N ALA A 580 -43.60 29.26 14.73
CA ALA A 580 -42.43 29.54 15.56
C ALA A 580 -41.61 28.27 15.84
N LEU A 581 -40.29 28.43 15.92
CA LEU A 581 -39.34 27.34 16.18
C LEU A 581 -39.71 26.49 17.41
N SER A 582 -40.26 27.12 18.46
CA SER A 582 -40.72 26.42 19.67
C SER A 582 -41.84 25.42 19.39
N ALA A 583 -42.77 25.74 18.48
CA ALA A 583 -43.87 24.86 18.09
C ALA A 583 -43.35 23.66 17.28
N LEU A 584 -42.46 23.89 16.31
CA LEU A 584 -41.80 22.82 15.55
C LEU A 584 -41.03 21.87 16.48
N LYS A 585 -40.27 22.43 17.43
CA LYS A 585 -39.56 21.66 18.45
C LYS A 585 -40.49 20.83 19.31
N ALA A 586 -41.60 21.41 19.79
CA ALA A 586 -42.58 20.70 20.61
C ALA A 586 -43.25 19.54 19.83
N GLU A 587 -43.56 19.73 18.55
CA GLU A 587 -44.15 18.68 17.72
C GLU A 587 -43.14 17.56 17.42
N ALA A 588 -41.89 17.91 17.09
CA ALA A 588 -40.82 16.94 16.90
C ALA A 588 -40.61 16.05 18.14
N ARG A 589 -40.69 16.65 19.33
CA ARG A 589 -40.63 15.93 20.62
C ARG A 589 -41.77 14.94 20.79
N LYS A 590 -43.00 15.33 20.45
CA LYS A 590 -44.16 14.44 20.50
C LYS A 590 -44.01 13.25 19.54
N GLY A 591 -43.38 13.49 18.38
CA GLY A 591 -42.99 12.45 17.42
C GLY A 591 -41.86 11.52 17.88
N GLY A 592 -41.36 11.68 19.12
CA GLY A 592 -40.32 10.84 19.69
C GLY A 592 -38.90 11.23 19.27
N MET A 593 -38.69 12.42 18.73
CA MET A 593 -37.36 12.93 18.41
C MET A 593 -36.56 13.20 19.70
N LEU A 594 -35.37 12.63 19.77
CA LEU A 594 -34.33 13.04 20.72
C LEU A 594 -33.40 14.03 20.02
N TYR A 595 -33.05 15.11 20.71
CA TYR A 595 -32.03 16.01 20.18
C TYR A 595 -30.66 15.36 20.26
N MET A 596 -29.76 15.83 19.39
CA MET A 596 -28.41 15.31 19.29
C MET A 596 -27.64 15.26 20.63
N GLN A 597 -27.83 16.27 21.48
CA GLN A 597 -27.21 16.31 22.82
C GLN A 597 -27.72 15.18 23.73
N GLU A 598 -29.02 14.89 23.68
CA GLU A 598 -29.64 13.87 24.53
C GLU A 598 -29.30 12.46 24.08
N GLU A 599 -29.32 12.23 22.76
CA GLU A 599 -28.85 10.98 22.17
C GLU A 599 -27.37 10.75 22.50
N GLY A 600 -26.56 11.80 22.41
CA GLY A 600 -25.16 11.77 22.81
C GLY A 600 -24.97 11.44 24.29
N LEU A 601 -25.71 12.08 25.19
CA LEU A 601 -25.68 11.78 26.63
C LEU A 601 -26.11 10.34 26.91
N ARG A 602 -27.08 9.80 26.18
CA ARG A 602 -27.47 8.38 26.26
C ARG A 602 -26.29 7.45 25.94
N LEU A 603 -25.47 7.78 24.94
CA LEU A 603 -24.28 7.01 24.58
C LEU A 603 -23.15 7.13 25.63
N VAL A 604 -23.02 8.30 26.25
CA VAL A 604 -22.10 8.54 27.37
C VAL A 604 -22.47 7.69 28.58
N VAL A 605 -23.75 7.68 28.97
CA VAL A 605 -24.25 6.88 30.11
C VAL A 605 -24.06 5.39 29.86
N LYS A 606 -24.21 4.92 28.61
CA LYS A 606 -23.89 3.54 28.22
C LYS A 606 -22.38 3.22 28.20
N GLY A 607 -21.51 4.20 28.41
CA GLY A 607 -20.06 4.02 28.36
C GLY A 607 -19.53 3.66 26.96
N ILE A 608 -20.24 4.08 25.91
CA ILE A 608 -19.85 3.88 24.51
C ILE A 608 -18.89 4.98 24.06
N THR A 609 -19.13 6.22 24.48
CA THR A 609 -18.26 7.39 24.23
C THR A 609 -18.05 8.18 25.51
N SER A 610 -17.17 9.17 25.48
CA SER A 610 -16.87 10.04 26.62
C SER A 610 -17.63 11.37 26.53
N ILE A 611 -17.68 12.09 27.65
CA ILE A 611 -18.26 13.44 27.70
C ILE A 611 -17.44 14.41 26.86
N ASP A 612 -16.11 14.36 26.97
CA ASP A 612 -15.22 15.24 26.22
C ASP A 612 -15.41 15.06 24.71
N GLU A 613 -15.61 13.82 24.28
CA GLU A 613 -15.89 13.50 22.88
C GLU A 613 -17.27 13.99 22.44
N LEU A 614 -18.29 13.89 23.31
CA LEU A 614 -19.62 14.44 23.03
C LEU A 614 -19.57 15.96 22.83
N LEU A 615 -18.92 16.68 23.76
CA LEU A 615 -18.76 18.14 23.70
C LEU A 615 -17.95 18.60 22.48
N ARG A 616 -17.07 17.74 21.95
CA ARG A 616 -16.31 18.01 20.73
C ARG A 616 -17.18 18.02 19.47
N VAL A 617 -18.17 17.12 19.40
CA VAL A 617 -18.93 16.85 18.16
C VAL A 617 -20.32 17.46 18.13
N VAL A 618 -20.92 17.66 19.31
CA VAL A 618 -22.21 18.33 19.50
C VAL A 618 -21.93 19.71 20.10
N LYS A 619 -22.28 20.76 19.37
CA LYS A 619 -22.08 22.16 19.76
C LYS A 619 -23.41 22.86 19.97
#